data_AF-A0A817PNZ8-F1
#
_entry.id   AF-A0A817PNZ8-F1
#
_cell.length_a   1.000
_cell.length_b   1.000
_cell.length_c   1.000
_cell.angle_alpha   90.00
_cell.angle_beta   90.00
_cell.angle_gamma   90.00
#
_symmetry.space_group_name_H-M   'P 1'
#
loop_
_entity.id
_entity.type
_entity.pdbx_description
1 polymer ?
#
loop_
_entity_poly.entity_id
_entity_poly.type
_entity_poly.pdbx_seq_one_letter_code
_entity_poly.pdbx_strand_id
1 'polypeptide(L)'
;MANERKKTFIMIKFLAHLINQRMLHEKIAFQILDVLLRNVSNSHFSTLNNLLHGPLITERTKDMIRVLFTVRRNQFEEYPAIKSGLNSVNENDKYTHMLEYLDLCDPETMLDEFKYDEQYEVNENEYKELRKTFLGENNDDEGKSSSNSLQNDNDQSNISAAVIDLSSSGSSVADKEN
;
A
#
# COMPACT_ATOMS: atom_id res chain seq x y z
N MET A 1 15.47 -0.91 14.76
CA MET A 1 14.81 -0.54 13.48
C MET A 1 15.02 -1.68 12.50
N ALA A 2 14.03 -2.56 12.33
CA ALA A 2 14.13 -3.67 11.38
C ALA A 2 14.12 -3.11 9.94
N ASN A 3 15.15 -3.41 9.15
CA ASN A 3 15.21 -2.98 7.75
C ASN A 3 14.34 -3.91 6.88
N GLU A 4 13.05 -3.62 6.81
CA GLU A 4 12.08 -4.40 6.05
C GLU A 4 12.01 -3.98 4.58
N ARG A 5 13.10 -4.26 3.84
CA ARG A 5 13.26 -3.89 2.42
C ARG A 5 12.05 -4.21 1.53
N LYS A 6 11.35 -5.32 1.80
CA LYS A 6 10.15 -5.73 1.06
C LYS A 6 8.99 -4.76 1.27
N LYS A 7 8.71 -4.37 2.53
CA LYS A 7 7.64 -3.43 2.84
C LYS A 7 7.95 -2.05 2.27
N THR A 8 9.19 -1.58 2.44
CA THR A 8 9.65 -0.31 1.84
C THR A 8 9.45 -0.29 0.32
N PHE A 9 9.80 -1.36 -0.38
CA PHE A 9 9.65 -1.44 -1.83
C PHE A 9 8.19 -1.36 -2.30
N ILE A 10 7.29 -2.08 -1.62
CA ILE A 10 5.85 -2.05 -1.92
C ILE A 10 5.28 -0.65 -1.62
N MET A 11 5.67 -0.06 -0.50
CA MET A 11 5.21 1.26 -0.08
C MET A 11 5.67 2.38 -1.03
N ILE A 12 6.93 2.36 -1.46
CA ILE A 12 7.45 3.32 -2.46
C ILE A 12 6.69 3.18 -3.80
N LYS A 13 6.42 1.95 -4.25
CA LYS A 13 5.63 1.72 -5.46
C LYS A 13 4.21 2.27 -5.33
N PHE A 14 3.57 2.04 -4.19
CA PHE A 14 2.24 2.55 -3.91
C PHE A 14 2.22 4.08 -3.94
N LEU A 15 3.15 4.74 -3.23
CA LEU A 15 3.28 6.20 -3.23
C LEU A 15 3.53 6.76 -4.64
N ALA A 16 4.37 6.11 -5.45
CA ALA A 16 4.61 6.51 -6.83
C ALA A 16 3.33 6.50 -7.67
N HIS A 17 2.45 5.51 -7.50
CA HIS A 17 1.16 5.47 -8.18
C HIS A 17 0.20 6.57 -7.71
N LEU A 18 0.17 6.88 -6.41
CA LEU A 18 -0.65 7.98 -5.89
C LEU A 18 -0.20 9.34 -6.44
N ILE A 19 1.11 9.57 -6.56
CA ILE A 19 1.66 10.79 -7.16
C ILE A 19 1.29 10.86 -8.64
N ASN A 20 1.46 9.77 -9.39
CA ASN A 20 1.08 9.73 -10.81
C ASN A 20 -0.41 10.04 -11.04
N GLN A 21 -1.28 9.65 -10.09
CA GLN A 21 -2.71 9.93 -10.14
C GLN A 21 -3.09 11.33 -9.61
N ARG A 22 -2.12 12.12 -9.12
CA ARG A 22 -2.31 13.42 -8.44
C ARG A 22 -3.08 13.34 -7.12
N MET A 23 -3.06 12.19 -6.45
CA MET A 23 -3.62 12.03 -5.10
C MET A 23 -2.67 12.59 -4.04
N LEU A 24 -1.37 12.49 -4.28
CA LEU A 24 -0.30 13.04 -3.43
C LEU A 24 0.53 14.05 -4.22
N HIS A 25 0.98 15.09 -3.54
CA HIS A 25 1.91 16.06 -4.12
C HIS A 25 3.31 15.45 -4.30
N GLU A 26 3.96 15.75 -5.41
CA GLU A 26 5.31 15.27 -5.77
C GLU A 26 6.43 15.65 -4.78
N LYS A 27 6.17 16.61 -3.88
CA LYS A 27 7.07 17.02 -2.78
C LYS A 27 7.48 15.82 -1.91
N ILE A 28 6.56 14.89 -1.65
CA ILE A 28 6.88 13.69 -0.84
C ILE A 28 7.88 12.77 -1.54
N ALA A 29 7.79 12.63 -2.88
CA ALA A 29 8.77 11.84 -3.65
C ALA A 29 10.16 12.46 -3.59
N PHE A 30 10.24 13.80 -3.68
CA PHE A 30 11.50 14.53 -3.55
C PHE A 30 12.14 14.28 -2.17
N GLN A 31 11.37 14.43 -1.09
CA GLN A 31 11.85 14.19 0.28
C GLN A 31 12.29 12.74 0.51
N ILE A 32 11.53 11.76 0.01
CA ILE A 32 11.92 10.34 0.09
C ILE A 32 13.24 10.11 -0.66
N LEU A 33 13.40 10.69 -1.85
CA LEU A 33 14.60 10.52 -2.65
C LEU A 33 15.83 11.16 -2.00
N ASP A 34 15.67 12.32 -1.37
CA ASP A 34 16.72 12.97 -0.56
C ASP A 34 17.16 12.10 0.62
N VAL A 35 16.21 11.51 1.35
CA VAL A 35 16.50 10.62 2.48
C VAL A 35 17.22 9.34 2.01
N LEU A 36 16.79 8.76 0.89
CA LEU A 36 17.38 7.53 0.34
C LEU A 36 18.78 7.75 -0.22
N LEU A 37 19.01 8.86 -0.92
CA LEU A 37 20.32 9.18 -1.51
C LEU A 37 21.26 9.89 -0.54
N ARG A 38 20.77 10.36 0.62
CA ARG A 38 21.50 11.13 1.64
C ARG A 38 22.30 12.30 1.06
N ASN A 39 21.79 12.93 0.00
CA ASN A 39 22.49 13.97 -0.74
C ASN A 39 21.52 15.06 -1.15
N VAL A 40 21.83 16.29 -0.73
CA VAL A 40 21.07 17.49 -1.08
C VAL A 40 21.71 18.09 -2.33
N SER A 41 21.38 17.57 -3.50
CA SER A 41 21.76 18.22 -4.76
C SER A 41 20.51 18.59 -5.53
N ASN A 42 20.57 19.68 -6.28
CA ASN A 42 19.45 20.14 -7.12
C ASN A 42 19.08 19.14 -8.24
N SER A 43 19.84 18.05 -8.41
CA SER A 43 19.57 17.02 -9.42
C SER A 43 19.93 15.63 -8.91
N HIS A 44 18.92 14.82 -8.59
CA HIS A 44 19.11 13.42 -8.18
C HIS A 44 19.84 12.58 -9.23
N PHE A 45 19.65 12.87 -10.53
CA PHE A 45 20.37 12.18 -11.60
C PHE A 45 21.87 12.51 -11.61
N SER A 46 22.25 13.73 -11.29
CA SER A 46 23.66 14.10 -11.11
C SER A 46 24.28 13.33 -9.95
N THR A 47 23.56 13.21 -8.82
CA THR A 47 23.99 12.39 -7.68
C THR A 47 24.19 10.91 -8.07
N LEU A 48 23.23 10.32 -8.79
CA LEU A 48 23.33 8.95 -9.27
C LEU A 48 24.49 8.76 -10.25
N ASN A 49 24.77 9.75 -11.09
CA ASN A 49 25.91 9.73 -12.00
C ASN A 49 27.24 9.79 -11.23
N ASN A 50 27.35 10.66 -10.22
CA ASN A 50 28.52 10.74 -9.35
C ASN A 50 28.74 9.42 -8.59
N LEU A 51 27.66 8.78 -8.13
CA LEU A 51 27.72 7.48 -7.46
C LEU A 51 28.24 6.38 -8.39
N LEU A 52 27.88 6.41 -9.67
CA LEU A 52 28.32 5.44 -10.69
C LEU A 52 29.84 5.46 -10.91
N HIS A 53 30.47 6.64 -10.76
CA HIS A 53 31.90 6.86 -10.90
C HIS A 53 32.66 6.85 -9.55
N GLY A 54 31.94 6.70 -8.44
CA GLY A 54 32.51 6.69 -7.09
C GLY A 54 33.26 5.38 -6.77
N PRO A 55 34.23 5.42 -5.84
CA PRO A 55 35.11 4.28 -5.54
C PRO A 55 34.45 3.18 -4.69
N LEU A 56 33.27 3.41 -4.11
CA LEU A 56 32.65 2.54 -3.09
C LEU A 56 31.28 1.97 -3.52
N ILE A 57 31.02 1.84 -4.82
CA ILE A 57 29.76 1.29 -5.35
C ILE A 57 29.88 -0.21 -5.66
N THR A 58 28.88 -1.00 -5.26
CA THR A 58 28.80 -2.42 -5.63
C THR A 58 28.38 -2.58 -7.09
N GLU A 59 28.81 -3.67 -7.73
CA GLU A 59 28.43 -3.99 -9.12
C GLU A 59 26.91 -4.09 -9.29
N ARG A 60 26.22 -4.71 -8.31
CA ARG A 60 24.76 -4.78 -8.27
C ARG A 60 24.10 -3.39 -8.33
N THR A 61 24.55 -2.46 -7.50
CA THR A 61 23.99 -1.10 -7.49
C THR A 61 24.32 -0.36 -8.79
N LYS A 62 25.52 -0.60 -9.36
CA LYS A 62 25.93 -0.04 -10.65
C LYS A 62 24.98 -0.47 -11.77
N ASP A 63 24.62 -1.75 -11.81
CA ASP A 63 23.68 -2.28 -12.80
C ASP A 63 22.28 -1.72 -12.62
N MET A 64 21.81 -1.59 -11.38
CA MET A 64 20.51 -0.94 -11.09
C MET A 64 20.46 0.51 -11.60
N ILE A 65 21.52 1.28 -11.39
CA ILE A 65 21.60 2.67 -11.88
C ILE A 65 21.67 2.71 -13.41
N ARG A 66 22.40 1.78 -14.05
CA ARG A 66 22.44 1.67 -15.51
C ARG A 66 21.07 1.37 -16.11
N VAL A 67 20.32 0.43 -15.52
CA VAL A 67 18.95 0.13 -15.93
C VAL A 67 18.07 1.38 -15.84
N LEU A 68 18.18 2.15 -14.75
CA LEU A 68 17.45 3.41 -14.60
C LEU A 68 17.78 4.42 -15.72
N PHE A 69 19.06 4.59 -16.07
CA PHE A 69 19.45 5.47 -17.19
C PHE A 69 18.96 4.97 -18.54
N THR A 70 18.91 3.65 -18.76
CA THR A 70 18.31 3.07 -19.97
C THR A 70 16.81 3.38 -20.04
N VAL A 71 16.07 3.18 -18.94
CA VAL A 71 14.64 3.51 -18.87
C VAL A 71 14.39 4.99 -19.16
N ARG A 72 15.23 5.89 -18.59
CA ARG A 72 15.15 7.33 -18.88
C ARG A 72 15.41 7.66 -20.35
N ARG A 73 16.40 7.00 -20.97
CA ARG A 73 16.72 7.19 -22.41
C ARG A 73 15.53 6.79 -23.28
N ASN A 74 14.81 5.74 -22.88
CA ASN A 74 13.59 5.28 -23.53
C ASN A 74 12.34 6.05 -23.08
N GLN A 75 12.51 7.20 -22.41
CA GLN A 75 11.42 8.08 -21.97
C GLN A 75 10.32 7.37 -21.16
N PHE A 76 10.68 6.33 -20.40
CA PHE A 76 9.76 5.58 -19.56
C PHE A 76 8.62 4.86 -20.33
N GLU A 77 8.83 4.47 -21.59
CA GLU A 77 7.83 3.79 -22.41
C GLU A 77 7.21 2.54 -21.74
N GLU A 78 8.03 1.72 -21.08
CA GLU A 78 7.58 0.53 -20.33
C GLU A 78 6.86 0.86 -19.00
N TYR A 79 6.91 2.13 -18.57
CA TYR A 79 6.40 2.60 -17.28
C TYR A 79 5.46 3.81 -17.48
N PRO A 80 4.30 3.64 -18.14
CA PRO A 80 3.35 4.73 -18.32
C PRO A 80 2.87 5.27 -16.96
N ALA A 81 2.73 6.60 -16.85
CA ALA A 81 2.35 7.26 -15.59
C ALA A 81 1.00 6.74 -15.06
N ILE A 82 0.00 6.62 -15.93
CA ILE A 82 -1.31 6.07 -15.61
C ILE A 82 -1.63 4.98 -16.64
N LYS A 83 -1.97 3.78 -16.18
CA LYS A 83 -2.38 2.67 -17.05
C LYS A 83 -3.69 3.02 -17.77
N SER A 84 -3.84 2.57 -19.02
CA SER A 84 -5.07 2.69 -19.79
C SER A 84 -6.27 2.15 -19.00
N GLY A 85 -7.33 2.96 -18.87
CA GLY A 85 -8.55 2.62 -18.13
C GLY A 85 -8.56 3.01 -16.64
N LEU A 86 -7.50 3.63 -16.13
CA LEU A 86 -7.41 4.06 -14.73
C LEU A 86 -7.60 5.57 -14.52
N ASN A 87 -7.75 6.35 -15.60
CA ASN A 87 -7.99 7.80 -15.53
C ASN A 87 -9.50 8.11 -15.60
N SER A 88 -10.24 7.72 -14.57
CA SER A 88 -11.71 7.86 -14.54
C SER A 88 -12.22 9.12 -13.84
N VAL A 89 -11.35 9.83 -13.12
CA VAL A 89 -11.71 11.03 -12.35
C VAL A 89 -11.33 12.27 -13.15
N ASN A 90 -12.25 13.23 -13.25
CA ASN A 90 -12.00 14.53 -13.90
C ASN A 90 -10.89 15.28 -13.17
N GLU A 91 -10.13 16.10 -13.89
CA GLU A 91 -9.00 16.83 -13.28
C GLU A 91 -9.44 17.83 -12.20
N ASN A 92 -10.62 18.43 -12.35
CA ASN A 92 -11.15 19.42 -11.40
C ASN A 92 -11.68 18.79 -10.10
N ASP A 93 -12.04 17.51 -10.14
CA ASP A 93 -12.57 16.77 -9.00
C ASP A 93 -11.46 16.07 -8.19
N LYS A 94 -10.20 16.19 -8.64
CA LYS A 94 -9.04 15.62 -7.95
C LYS A 94 -8.66 16.51 -6.78
N TYR A 95 -8.54 15.89 -5.62
CA TYR A 95 -7.98 16.51 -4.43
C TYR A 95 -6.58 15.95 -4.15
N THR A 96 -5.57 16.83 -4.20
CA THR A 96 -4.17 16.47 -3.98
C THR A 96 -3.77 16.76 -2.53
N HIS A 97 -3.38 15.71 -1.79
CA HIS A 97 -2.94 15.85 -0.42
C HIS A 97 -1.48 16.31 -0.36
N MET A 98 -1.22 17.27 0.52
CA MET A 98 0.10 17.81 0.82
C MET A 98 0.63 17.10 2.08
N LEU A 99 1.42 16.05 1.90
CA LEU A 99 2.06 15.33 2.99
C LEU A 99 3.57 15.58 3.00
N GLU A 100 4.15 15.71 4.19
CA GLU A 100 5.60 15.74 4.38
C GLU A 100 6.11 14.41 4.95
N TYR A 101 7.36 14.05 4.62
CA TYR A 101 7.96 12.78 5.02
C TYR A 101 8.06 12.61 6.55
N LEU A 102 8.18 13.73 7.27
CA LEU A 102 8.29 13.75 8.73
C LEU A 102 6.97 14.04 9.43
N ASP A 103 5.87 14.20 8.69
CA ASP A 103 4.56 14.42 9.30
C ASP A 103 4.13 13.19 10.09
N LEU A 104 3.69 13.42 11.32
CA LEU A 104 3.09 12.40 12.15
C LEU A 104 1.62 12.27 11.74
N CYS A 105 1.33 11.34 10.84
CA CYS A 105 -0.05 10.93 10.56
C CYS A 105 -0.56 10.05 11.70
N ASP A 106 -1.72 10.39 12.24
CA ASP A 106 -2.46 9.46 13.09
C ASP A 106 -2.99 8.33 12.19
N PRO A 107 -2.64 7.06 12.43
CA PRO A 107 -3.20 5.95 11.68
C PRO A 107 -4.68 5.70 11.98
N GLU A 108 -5.28 6.40 12.96
CA GLU A 108 -6.68 6.31 13.35
C GLU A 108 -7.15 4.86 13.55
N THR A 109 -6.25 3.98 14.02
CA THR A 109 -6.47 2.52 14.18
C THR A 109 -7.66 2.21 15.08
N MET A 110 -8.08 3.17 15.91
CA MET A 110 -9.30 3.10 16.70
C MET A 110 -10.57 2.87 15.86
N LEU A 111 -10.59 3.31 14.60
CA LEU A 111 -11.72 3.16 13.66
C LEU A 111 -11.83 1.74 13.09
N ASP A 112 -10.76 0.94 13.14
CA ASP A 112 -10.79 -0.47 12.72
C ASP A 112 -11.50 -1.36 13.76
N GLU A 113 -11.71 -0.86 14.98
CA GLU A 113 -12.38 -1.56 16.07
C GLU A 113 -13.87 -1.20 16.13
N PHE A 114 -14.75 -2.19 16.08
CA PHE A 114 -16.18 -1.98 16.25
C PHE A 114 -16.51 -1.46 17.65
N LYS A 115 -17.23 -0.33 17.69
CA LYS A 115 -17.71 0.30 18.92
C LYS A 115 -19.19 0.59 18.79
N TYR A 116 -19.90 0.54 19.91
CA TYR A 116 -21.30 0.93 19.95
C TYR A 116 -21.40 2.44 19.73
N ASP A 117 -22.23 2.85 18.77
CA ASP A 117 -22.49 4.23 18.43
C ASP A 117 -23.92 4.60 18.86
N GLU A 118 -24.04 5.51 19.83
CA GLU A 118 -25.33 6.03 20.29
C GLU A 118 -26.05 6.85 19.20
N GLN A 119 -25.30 7.44 18.26
CA GLN A 119 -25.81 8.27 17.17
C GLN A 119 -25.92 7.50 15.85
N TYR A 120 -25.87 6.16 15.89
CA TYR A 120 -25.91 5.30 14.70
C TYR A 120 -27.03 5.68 13.73
N GLU A 121 -28.26 5.90 14.21
CA GLU A 121 -29.40 6.24 13.35
C GLU A 121 -29.21 7.57 12.60
N VAL A 122 -28.57 8.56 13.22
CA VAL A 122 -28.30 9.87 12.61
C VAL A 122 -27.19 9.72 11.57
N ASN A 123 -26.07 9.10 11.95
CA ASN A 123 -24.92 8.91 11.07
C ASN A 123 -25.30 8.09 9.83
N GLU A 124 -26.05 7.01 9.98
CA GLU A 124 -26.53 6.16 8.89
C GLU A 124 -27.43 6.95 7.91
N ASN A 125 -28.27 7.85 8.41
CA ASN A 125 -29.10 8.71 7.55
C ASN A 125 -28.27 9.75 6.80
N GLU A 126 -27.30 10.40 7.46
CA GLU A 126 -26.37 11.33 6.81
C GLU A 126 -25.56 10.64 5.68
N TYR A 127 -25.05 9.42 5.93
CA TYR A 127 -24.36 8.64 4.91
C TYR A 127 -25.26 8.28 3.72
N LYS A 128 -26.54 7.96 3.96
CA LYS A 128 -27.51 7.69 2.87
C LYS A 128 -27.73 8.91 2.00
N GLU A 129 -27.91 10.09 2.60
CA GLU A 129 -28.07 11.35 1.87
C GLU A 129 -26.81 11.70 1.07
N LEU A 130 -25.63 11.52 1.66
CA LEU A 130 -24.35 11.75 0.99
C LEU A 130 -24.16 10.82 -0.21
N ARG A 131 -24.41 9.51 -0.03
CA ARG A 131 -24.34 8.51 -1.10
C ARG A 131 -25.28 8.87 -2.26
N LYS A 132 -26.49 9.30 -1.94
CA LYS A 132 -27.51 9.70 -2.91
C LYS A 132 -27.07 10.92 -3.72
N THR A 133 -26.38 11.87 -3.08
CA THR A 133 -25.80 13.05 -3.74
C THR A 133 -24.74 12.68 -4.77
N PHE A 134 -23.88 11.70 -4.49
CA PHE A 134 -22.80 11.31 -5.39
C PHE A 134 -23.22 10.34 -6.51
N LEU A 135 -24.12 9.39 -6.23
CA LEU A 135 -24.50 8.33 -7.18
C LEU A 135 -25.85 8.58 -7.88
N GLY A 136 -26.63 9.57 -7.43
CA GLY A 136 -27.99 9.84 -7.91
C GLY A 136 -29.05 8.89 -7.33
N GLU A 137 -30.33 9.31 -7.39
CA GLU A 137 -31.47 8.60 -6.78
C GLU A 137 -31.85 7.27 -7.47
N ASN A 138 -31.31 6.98 -8.65
CA ASN A 138 -31.74 5.83 -9.47
C ASN A 138 -31.17 4.47 -9.03
N ASN A 139 -30.52 4.38 -7.86
CA ASN A 139 -29.99 3.13 -7.30
C ASN A 139 -30.80 2.65 -6.08
N ASP A 140 -32.03 3.12 -5.92
CA ASP A 140 -33.00 2.58 -4.96
C ASP A 140 -33.72 1.35 -5.55
N ASP A 141 -32.97 0.42 -6.17
CA ASP A 141 -33.51 -0.91 -6.43
C ASP A 141 -33.48 -1.68 -5.09
N GLU A 142 -34.68 -1.95 -4.58
CA GLU A 142 -34.96 -2.48 -3.27
C GLU A 142 -34.14 -3.73 -2.94
N GLY A 143 -33.08 -3.56 -2.16
CA GLY A 143 -32.38 -4.64 -1.46
C GLY A 143 -33.14 -5.17 -0.25
N LYS A 144 -34.45 -5.46 -0.36
CA LYS A 144 -35.12 -6.36 0.58
C LYS A 144 -34.73 -7.80 0.26
N SER A 145 -33.47 -8.15 0.51
CA SER A 145 -33.05 -9.55 0.45
C SER A 145 -33.33 -10.23 1.79
N SER A 146 -34.54 -10.80 1.83
CA SER A 146 -34.90 -12.10 2.40
C SER A 146 -34.06 -12.61 3.58
N SER A 147 -34.73 -12.72 4.73
CA SER A 147 -34.33 -13.58 5.85
C SER A 147 -33.96 -14.97 5.34
N ASN A 148 -32.66 -15.26 5.25
CA ASN A 148 -32.20 -16.59 4.93
C ASN A 148 -32.41 -17.46 6.18
N SER A 149 -33.51 -18.21 6.17
CA SER A 149 -33.83 -19.21 7.17
C SER A 149 -32.65 -20.16 7.34
N LEU A 150 -32.19 -20.30 8.58
CA LEU A 150 -31.21 -21.30 8.99
C LEU A 150 -31.80 -22.70 8.71
N GLN A 151 -31.45 -23.28 7.57
CA GLN A 151 -31.55 -24.72 7.38
C GLN A 151 -30.28 -25.35 7.92
N ASN A 152 -30.45 -26.07 9.04
CA ASN A 152 -29.49 -27.01 9.58
C ASN A 152 -29.24 -28.11 8.55
N ASP A 153 -28.08 -28.09 7.90
CA ASP A 153 -27.51 -29.28 7.27
C ASP A 153 -26.25 -29.67 8.04
N ASN A 154 -26.43 -30.69 8.89
CA ASN A 154 -25.34 -31.52 9.37
C ASN A 154 -24.75 -32.25 8.17
N ASP A 155 -23.52 -31.94 7.77
CA ASP A 155 -22.69 -32.94 7.13
C ASP A 155 -21.21 -32.77 7.48
N GLN A 156 -20.68 -33.81 8.11
CA GLN A 156 -19.28 -34.00 8.42
C GLN A 156 -18.53 -34.36 7.14
N SER A 157 -17.58 -33.54 6.70
CA SER A 157 -16.37 -34.07 6.06
C SER A 157 -15.24 -33.05 5.99
N ASN A 158 -14.31 -33.21 6.95
CA ASN A 158 -12.87 -33.30 6.70
C ASN A 158 -12.20 -32.14 5.93
N ILE A 159 -11.71 -31.13 6.67
CA ILE A 159 -10.67 -30.22 6.19
C ILE A 159 -9.44 -30.40 7.09
N SER A 160 -8.40 -30.98 6.49
CA SER A 160 -7.06 -31.15 7.03
C SER A 160 -6.45 -29.80 7.42
N ALA A 161 -6.38 -29.55 8.73
CA ALA A 161 -5.70 -28.42 9.32
C ALA A 161 -4.19 -28.73 9.45
N ALA A 162 -3.39 -28.27 8.49
CA ALA A 162 -1.94 -28.16 8.66
C ALA A 162 -1.62 -26.83 9.36
N VAL A 163 -1.85 -26.79 10.66
CA VAL A 163 -1.34 -25.75 11.55
C VAL A 163 0.03 -26.22 12.03
N ILE A 164 1.11 -25.65 11.49
CA ILE A 164 2.48 -25.91 11.97
C ILE A 164 2.72 -24.95 13.13
N ASP A 165 2.46 -25.45 14.34
CA ASP A 165 2.89 -24.85 15.61
C ASP A 165 4.40 -25.12 15.79
N LEU A 166 5.17 -24.04 15.85
CA LEU A 166 6.61 -24.05 16.08
C LEU A 166 6.87 -23.77 17.57
N SER A 167 6.53 -24.72 18.44
CA SER A 167 6.88 -24.66 19.87
C SER A 167 7.01 -26.04 20.53
N SER A 168 8.15 -26.72 20.31
CA SER A 168 8.73 -27.67 21.28
C SER A 168 10.11 -28.17 20.84
N SER A 169 11.11 -27.32 21.03
CA SER A 169 12.49 -27.78 21.18
C SER A 169 12.64 -28.43 22.55
N GLY A 170 12.59 -29.76 22.59
CA GLY A 170 12.82 -30.58 23.78
C GLY A 170 13.37 -31.94 23.38
N SER A 171 14.62 -31.99 22.93
CA SER A 171 15.36 -33.23 22.74
C SER A 171 15.62 -33.87 24.10
N SER A 172 14.95 -34.99 24.40
CA SER A 172 15.37 -35.93 25.43
C SER A 172 16.17 -37.05 24.77
N VAL A 173 17.47 -37.05 25.05
CA VAL A 173 18.39 -38.14 24.73
C VAL A 173 18.02 -39.34 25.60
N ALA A 174 17.77 -40.48 24.97
CA ALA A 174 17.72 -41.78 25.62
C ALA A 174 18.95 -42.57 25.17
N ASP A 175 19.84 -42.89 26.11
CA ASP A 175 20.77 -44.01 25.96
C ASP A 175 20.66 -44.89 27.21
N LYS A 176 20.47 -46.19 26.95
CA LYS A 176 20.28 -47.27 27.92
C LYS A 176 21.62 -47.80 28.43
N GLU A 177 21.60 -48.22 29.69
CA GLU A 177 22.31 -49.36 30.30
C GLU A 177 23.55 -49.91 29.58
N ASN A 178 24.75 -49.63 30.13
CA ASN A 178 25.67 -50.59 30.78
C ASN A 178 26.95 -49.87 31.23
#